data_AF-A0A7V9IEJ7-F1
#
_entry.id   AF-A0A7V9IEJ7-F1
#
_cell.length_a   1.000
_cell.length_b   1.000
_cell.length_c   1.000
_cell.angle_alpha   90.00
_cell.angle_beta   90.00
_cell.angle_gamma   90.00
#
_symmetry.space_group_name_H-M   'P 1'
#
loop_
_entity.id
_entity.type
_entity.pdbx_description
1 polymer ?
#
loop_
_entity_poly.entity_id
_entity_poly.type
_entity_poly.pdbx_seq_one_letter_code
_entity_poly.pdbx_strand_id
1 'polypeptide(L)'
;MKTGMFRFVVSLLFCVCFAAAAFAQNATPSPSPAMPPGMKGADVNDPRAKLSPGLYDAGEAAMGLRHLLLLKKPEAFQLGTNDPNAPRVLSTLESLGIPDATKVPEASRMPTAQLAFGNSDLAFQGNHLFMGNFYGINIYDIS
;
A
#
# COMPACT_ATOMS: atom_id res chain seq x y z
N MET A 1 -11.50 -54.74 25.76
CA MET A 1 -10.82 -54.06 24.61
C MET A 1 -11.84 -53.49 23.62
N LYS A 2 -12.75 -52.58 24.04
CA LYS A 2 -13.77 -52.00 23.13
C LYS A 2 -13.99 -50.48 23.31
N THR A 3 -13.15 -49.80 24.07
CA THR A 3 -13.32 -48.38 24.42
C THR A 3 -12.25 -47.44 23.84
N GLY A 4 -11.22 -47.99 23.17
CA GLY A 4 -10.12 -47.20 22.57
C GLY A 4 -10.31 -46.82 21.10
N MET A 5 -11.07 -47.60 20.33
CA MET A 5 -11.25 -47.40 18.89
C MET A 5 -12.16 -46.18 18.57
N PHE A 6 -13.12 -45.87 19.45
CA PHE A 6 -14.09 -44.80 19.21
C PHE A 6 -13.53 -43.39 19.43
N ARG A 7 -12.43 -43.25 20.18
CA ARG A 7 -11.81 -41.94 20.46
C ARG A 7 -10.77 -41.52 19.41
N PHE A 8 -10.27 -42.46 18.61
CA PHE A 8 -9.29 -42.16 17.55
C PHE A 8 -9.95 -41.72 16.23
N VAL A 9 -11.15 -42.23 15.93
CA VAL A 9 -11.89 -41.87 14.71
C VAL A 9 -12.46 -40.44 14.77
N VAL A 10 -12.80 -39.96 15.97
CA VAL A 10 -13.32 -38.58 16.15
C VAL A 10 -12.21 -37.52 16.02
N SER A 11 -10.94 -37.87 16.30
CA SER A 11 -9.82 -36.93 16.20
C SER A 11 -9.33 -36.74 14.75
N LEU A 12 -9.42 -37.77 13.90
CA LEU A 12 -9.00 -37.67 12.50
C LEU A 12 -10.04 -36.97 11.60
N LEU A 13 -11.32 -36.99 11.97
CA LEU A 13 -12.38 -36.29 11.22
C LEU A 13 -12.45 -34.78 11.53
N PHE A 14 -11.91 -34.31 12.65
CA PHE A 14 -11.95 -32.88 13.00
C PHE A 14 -10.78 -32.07 12.41
N CYS A 15 -9.74 -32.74 11.92
CA CYS A 15 -8.53 -32.10 11.39
C CYS A 15 -8.63 -31.73 9.89
N VAL A 16 -9.69 -32.12 9.19
CA VAL A 16 -9.86 -31.87 7.74
C VAL A 16 -10.79 -30.68 7.44
N CYS A 17 -11.50 -30.13 8.43
CA CYS A 17 -12.51 -29.11 8.20
C CYS A 17 -12.05 -27.64 8.33
N PHE A 18 -10.77 -27.38 8.62
CA PHE A 18 -10.23 -26.02 8.75
C PHE A 18 -9.17 -25.66 7.71
N ALA A 19 -9.28 -26.21 6.50
CA ALA A 19 -8.71 -25.58 5.31
C ALA A 19 -9.76 -24.65 4.69
N ALA A 20 -10.15 -23.60 5.41
CA ALA A 20 -10.82 -22.46 4.79
C ALA A 20 -9.76 -21.74 3.95
N ALA A 21 -9.53 -22.23 2.74
CA ALA A 21 -8.93 -21.43 1.69
C ALA A 21 -9.79 -20.17 1.59
N ALA A 22 -9.21 -19.03 1.93
CA ALA A 22 -9.76 -17.74 1.55
C ALA A 22 -9.73 -17.68 0.02
N PHE A 23 -10.77 -18.21 -0.63
CA PHE A 23 -11.05 -17.94 -2.03
C PHE A 23 -11.51 -16.50 -2.12
N ALA A 24 -10.55 -15.57 -2.03
CA ALA A 24 -10.71 -14.32 -2.74
C ALA A 24 -10.69 -14.69 -4.23
N GLN A 25 -11.79 -14.38 -4.92
CA GLN A 25 -12.05 -14.60 -6.35
C GLN A 25 -12.68 -15.97 -6.68
N ASN A 26 -13.89 -15.93 -7.23
CA ASN A 26 -14.56 -17.06 -7.86
C ASN A 26 -13.59 -17.82 -8.77
N ALA A 27 -13.46 -19.13 -8.58
CA ALA A 27 -12.57 -20.02 -9.33
C ALA A 27 -13.02 -20.28 -10.79
N THR A 28 -14.02 -19.57 -11.28
CA THR A 28 -14.39 -19.56 -12.69
C THR A 28 -13.96 -18.23 -13.29
N PRO A 29 -13.08 -18.21 -14.31
CA PRO A 29 -12.90 -17.03 -15.14
C PRO A 29 -14.25 -16.75 -15.81
N SER A 30 -15.06 -15.87 -15.22
CA SER A 30 -16.16 -15.27 -15.97
C SER A 30 -15.52 -14.52 -17.13
N PRO A 31 -15.98 -14.71 -18.38
CA PRO A 31 -15.50 -13.91 -19.49
C PRO A 31 -15.64 -12.43 -19.11
N SER A 32 -14.56 -11.67 -19.31
CA SER A 32 -14.58 -10.23 -19.06
C SER A 32 -15.74 -9.61 -19.83
N PRO A 33 -16.59 -8.78 -19.20
CA PRO A 33 -17.69 -8.12 -19.88
C PRO A 33 -17.20 -7.43 -21.16
N ALA A 34 -17.93 -7.61 -22.26
CA ALA A 34 -17.64 -6.90 -23.49
C ALA A 34 -17.72 -5.39 -23.22
N MET A 35 -16.69 -4.66 -23.63
CA MET A 35 -16.65 -3.21 -23.41
C MET A 35 -17.76 -2.51 -24.21
N PRO A 36 -18.31 -1.39 -23.70
CA PRO A 36 -19.25 -0.58 -24.44
C PRO A 36 -18.74 -0.18 -25.84
N PRO A 37 -19.63 -0.02 -26.85
CA PRO A 37 -19.22 0.41 -28.19
C PRO A 37 -18.38 1.70 -28.16
N GLY A 38 -17.23 1.68 -28.83
CA GLY A 38 -16.30 2.81 -28.90
C GLY A 38 -15.18 2.80 -27.84
N MET A 39 -15.23 1.90 -26.85
CA MET A 39 -14.12 1.73 -25.89
C MET A 39 -13.07 0.76 -26.44
N LYS A 40 -11.83 1.24 -26.61
CA LYS A 40 -10.65 0.38 -26.86
C LYS A 40 -10.08 -0.04 -25.51
N GLY A 41 -9.97 -1.34 -25.30
CA GLY A 41 -9.42 -1.92 -24.07
C GLY A 41 -7.90 -1.79 -24.00
N ALA A 42 -7.32 -2.46 -23.00
CA ALA A 42 -5.88 -2.61 -22.89
C ALA A 42 -5.30 -3.17 -24.20
N ASP A 43 -4.26 -2.53 -24.73
CA ASP A 43 -3.56 -2.93 -25.95
C ASP A 43 -2.18 -3.48 -25.56
N VAL A 44 -1.94 -4.75 -25.86
CA VAL A 44 -0.65 -5.40 -25.55
C VAL A 44 0.53 -4.86 -26.37
N ASN A 45 0.24 -4.11 -27.45
CA ASN A 45 1.24 -3.44 -28.26
C ASN A 45 1.53 -2.01 -27.79
N ASP A 46 0.82 -1.52 -26.76
CA ASP A 46 1.15 -0.25 -26.13
C ASP A 46 2.55 -0.33 -25.51
N PRO A 47 3.47 0.62 -25.80
CA PRO A 47 4.81 0.62 -25.20
C PRO A 47 4.80 0.57 -23.66
N ARG A 48 3.70 1.03 -23.02
CA ARG A 48 3.51 1.00 -21.57
C ARG A 48 3.17 -0.39 -21.03
N ALA A 49 2.74 -1.32 -21.87
CA ALA A 49 2.27 -2.65 -21.45
C ALA A 49 3.39 -3.57 -20.95
N LYS A 50 4.67 -3.25 -21.24
CA LYS A 50 5.83 -4.09 -20.91
C LYS A 50 6.87 -3.38 -20.03
N LEU A 51 6.49 -2.27 -19.39
CA LEU A 51 7.41 -1.54 -18.50
C LEU A 51 7.70 -2.38 -17.25
N SER A 52 8.96 -2.39 -16.81
CA SER A 52 9.34 -3.02 -15.55
C SER A 52 8.69 -2.30 -14.37
N PRO A 53 8.21 -3.02 -13.34
CA PRO A 53 7.78 -2.37 -12.11
C PRO A 53 9.00 -1.80 -11.36
N GLY A 54 8.78 -0.79 -10.52
CA GLY A 54 9.80 -0.19 -9.67
C GLY A 54 9.27 1.00 -8.90
N LEU A 55 9.81 1.28 -7.71
CA LEU A 55 9.47 2.49 -6.95
C LEU A 55 10.33 3.69 -7.40
N TYR A 56 11.60 3.43 -7.77
CA TYR A 56 12.55 4.47 -8.18
C TYR A 56 13.24 4.18 -9.52
N ASP A 57 12.86 3.07 -10.17
CA ASP A 57 13.50 2.48 -11.34
C ASP A 57 12.48 1.73 -12.22
N ALA A 58 11.22 2.17 -12.18
CA ALA A 58 10.20 1.65 -13.09
C ALA A 58 10.61 1.89 -14.55
N GLY A 59 10.21 0.99 -15.44
CA GLY A 59 10.33 1.23 -16.88
C GLY A 59 9.54 2.47 -17.27
N GLU A 60 10.04 3.22 -18.24
CA GLU A 60 9.43 4.46 -18.70
C GLU A 60 9.10 4.41 -20.20
N ALA A 61 7.97 5.01 -20.56
CA ALA A 61 7.63 5.36 -21.92
C ALA A 61 7.13 6.80 -21.93
N ALA A 62 7.74 7.66 -22.73
CA ALA A 62 7.38 9.07 -22.83
C ALA A 62 7.23 9.49 -24.30
N MET A 63 6.32 10.43 -24.56
CA MET A 63 6.06 11.00 -25.88
C MET A 63 5.88 12.51 -25.72
N GLY A 64 6.65 13.29 -26.49
CA GLY A 64 6.62 14.76 -26.40
C GLY A 64 7.23 15.36 -25.12
N LEU A 65 7.62 14.53 -24.17
CA LEU A 65 8.28 14.90 -22.90
C LEU A 65 9.50 13.99 -22.67
N ARG A 66 10.42 14.47 -21.83
CA ARG A 66 11.61 13.73 -21.40
C ARG A 66 11.76 13.80 -19.90
N HIS A 67 11.91 12.65 -19.24
CA HIS A 67 12.28 12.59 -17.84
C HIS A 67 13.72 13.09 -17.67
N LEU A 68 13.91 14.12 -16.83
CA LEU A 68 15.23 14.71 -16.59
C LEU A 68 15.88 14.16 -15.32
N LEU A 69 15.10 14.02 -14.24
CA LEU A 69 15.59 13.64 -12.94
C LEU A 69 14.45 13.10 -12.05
N LEU A 70 14.74 12.01 -11.33
CA LEU A 70 13.95 11.52 -10.22
C LEU A 70 14.66 11.81 -8.91
N LEU A 71 14.14 12.75 -8.12
CA LEU A 71 14.64 13.01 -6.78
C LEU A 71 13.90 12.15 -5.76
N LYS A 72 14.63 11.28 -5.05
CA LYS A 72 14.05 10.49 -3.96
C LYS A 72 13.64 11.39 -2.82
N LYS A 73 12.55 11.03 -2.14
CA LYS A 73 12.13 11.70 -0.91
C LYS A 73 13.29 11.63 0.11
N PRO A 74 13.75 12.74 0.70
CA PRO A 74 14.83 12.69 1.68
C PRO A 74 14.44 11.87 2.92
N GLU A 75 15.43 11.28 3.59
CA GLU A 75 15.22 10.41 4.77
C GLU A 75 14.46 11.13 5.89
N ALA A 76 14.73 12.43 6.07
CA ALA A 76 14.05 13.28 7.05
C ALA A 76 12.52 13.30 6.89
N PHE A 77 12.01 13.03 5.68
CA PHE A 77 10.57 13.03 5.37
C PHE A 77 10.01 11.61 5.16
N GLN A 78 10.66 10.59 5.73
CA GLN A 78 10.24 9.19 5.66
C GLN A 78 10.31 8.50 7.02
N LEU A 79 9.80 7.27 7.11
CA LEU A 79 9.91 6.45 8.31
C LEU A 79 11.32 5.90 8.55
N GLY A 80 12.15 5.79 7.50
CA GLY A 80 13.53 5.29 7.62
C GLY A 80 13.63 3.80 8.00
N THR A 81 12.55 3.04 7.86
CA THR A 81 12.46 1.61 8.18
C THR A 81 11.40 0.95 7.33
N ASN A 82 11.54 -0.37 7.10
CA ASN A 82 10.52 -1.21 6.46
C ASN A 82 9.83 -2.15 7.47
N ASP A 83 10.20 -2.06 8.75
CA ASP A 83 9.61 -2.85 9.83
C ASP A 83 8.32 -2.17 10.35
N PRO A 84 7.13 -2.78 10.16
CA PRO A 84 5.86 -2.22 10.62
C PRO A 84 5.75 -2.09 12.15
N ASN A 85 6.63 -2.76 12.90
CA ASN A 85 6.63 -2.78 14.36
C ASN A 85 7.77 -1.92 14.97
N ALA A 86 8.54 -1.24 14.13
CA ALA A 86 9.61 -0.37 14.60
C ALA A 86 9.05 0.76 15.50
N PRO A 87 9.78 1.18 16.56
CA PRO A 87 9.32 2.23 17.47
C PRO A 87 8.90 3.53 16.76
N ARG A 88 9.62 3.90 15.69
CA ARG A 88 9.29 5.08 14.87
C ARG A 88 7.93 4.96 14.19
N VAL A 89 7.55 3.78 13.69
CA VAL A 89 6.23 3.55 13.07
C VAL A 89 5.13 3.68 14.11
N LEU A 90 5.29 3.03 15.27
CA LEU A 90 4.31 3.07 16.36
C LEU A 90 4.09 4.49 16.90
N SER A 91 5.17 5.22 17.18
CA SER A 91 5.09 6.62 17.63
C SER A 91 4.46 7.54 16.57
N THR A 92 4.65 7.23 15.28
CA THR A 92 4.05 8.00 14.19
C THR A 92 2.54 7.73 14.11
N LEU A 93 2.10 6.48 14.28
CA LEU A 93 0.67 6.15 14.37
C LEU A 93 -0.02 6.83 15.55
N GLU A 94 0.64 6.85 16.72
CA GLU A 94 0.17 7.58 17.90
C GLU A 94 -0.05 9.07 17.58
N SER A 95 0.92 9.70 16.90
CA SER A 95 0.84 11.11 16.51
C SER A 95 -0.29 11.42 15.51
N LEU A 96 -0.75 10.41 14.77
CA LEU A 96 -1.91 10.47 13.86
C LEU A 96 -3.24 10.17 14.58
N GLY A 97 -3.23 10.07 15.91
CA GLY A 97 -4.43 9.77 16.71
C GLY A 97 -4.79 8.28 16.78
N ILE A 98 -3.85 7.39 16.47
CA ILE A 98 -4.02 5.94 16.55
C ILE A 98 -3.08 5.39 17.64
N PRO A 99 -3.44 5.51 18.93
CA PRO A 99 -2.56 5.11 20.02
C PRO A 99 -2.43 3.59 20.19
N ASP A 100 -3.36 2.83 19.62
CA ASP A 100 -3.38 1.37 19.70
C ASP A 100 -3.14 0.77 18.32
N ALA A 101 -1.88 0.48 18.02
CA ALA A 101 -1.46 -0.12 16.76
C ALA A 101 -2.02 -1.54 16.53
N THR A 102 -2.58 -2.21 17.56
CA THR A 102 -3.24 -3.51 17.39
C THR A 102 -4.55 -3.39 16.60
N LYS A 103 -5.16 -2.20 16.58
CA LYS A 103 -6.36 -1.89 15.79
C LYS A 103 -6.07 -1.67 14.32
N VAL A 104 -4.80 -1.52 13.95
CA VAL A 104 -4.35 -1.42 12.56
C VAL A 104 -3.75 -2.77 12.16
N PRO A 105 -4.27 -3.42 11.10
CA PRO A 105 -3.65 -4.62 10.54
C PRO A 105 -2.17 -4.35 10.25
N GLU A 106 -1.29 -5.31 10.54
CA GLU A 106 0.16 -5.12 10.42
C GLU A 106 0.58 -4.64 9.03
N ALA A 107 -0.01 -5.22 7.97
CA ALA A 107 0.20 -4.82 6.59
C ALA A 107 -0.17 -3.34 6.30
N SER A 108 -1.05 -2.75 7.10
CA SER A 108 -1.50 -1.38 6.96
C SER A 108 -0.73 -0.39 7.84
N ARG A 109 0.04 -0.84 8.83
CA ARG A 109 0.77 0.05 9.76
C ARG A 109 1.73 0.98 9.03
N MET A 110 2.51 0.43 8.10
CA MET A 110 3.46 1.20 7.28
C MET A 110 2.76 2.28 6.44
N PRO A 111 1.80 1.95 5.53
CA PRO A 111 1.16 2.97 4.72
C PRO A 111 0.36 3.98 5.56
N THR A 112 -0.25 3.57 6.67
CA THR A 112 -0.94 4.50 7.58
C THR A 112 0.04 5.45 8.27
N ALA A 113 1.14 4.96 8.84
CA ALA A 113 2.15 5.80 9.46
C ALA A 113 2.81 6.74 8.44
N GLN A 114 2.97 6.30 7.19
CA GLN A 114 3.58 7.11 6.13
C GLN A 114 2.76 8.37 5.79
N LEU A 115 1.45 8.39 6.10
CA LEU A 115 0.58 9.57 5.94
C LEU A 115 1.04 10.77 6.77
N ALA A 116 1.71 10.55 7.90
CA ALA A 116 2.32 11.62 8.70
C ALA A 116 3.25 12.52 7.88
N PHE A 117 3.87 11.98 6.85
CA PHE A 117 4.78 12.70 5.97
C PHE A 117 4.13 13.12 4.64
N GLY A 118 2.82 12.92 4.50
CA GLY A 118 2.02 13.37 3.37
C GLY A 118 1.60 14.82 3.55
N ASN A 119 1.60 15.57 2.45
CA ASN A 119 1.16 16.97 2.43
C ASN A 119 -0.14 17.06 1.62
N SER A 120 -1.07 17.90 2.07
CA SER A 120 -2.36 18.12 1.39
C SER A 120 -2.32 19.33 0.47
N ASP A 121 -1.65 20.40 0.91
CA ASP A 121 -1.71 21.72 0.29
C ASP A 121 -0.34 22.41 0.34
N LEU A 122 -0.08 23.24 -0.67
CA LEU A 122 1.09 24.12 -0.73
C LEU A 122 0.63 25.52 -1.19
N ALA A 123 1.00 26.55 -0.44
CA ALA A 123 0.80 27.94 -0.82
C ALA A 123 2.07 28.76 -0.63
N PHE A 124 2.23 29.83 -1.40
CA PHE A 124 3.45 30.64 -1.41
C PHE A 124 3.14 32.12 -1.15
N GLN A 125 3.95 32.79 -0.35
CA GLN A 125 3.94 34.24 -0.18
C GLN A 125 5.38 34.77 -0.05
N GLY A 126 5.88 35.47 -1.06
CA GLY A 126 7.29 35.89 -1.08
C GLY A 126 8.21 34.67 -0.96
N ASN A 127 9.08 34.68 0.04
CA ASN A 127 10.01 33.58 0.33
C ASN A 127 9.45 32.58 1.36
N HIS A 128 8.14 32.56 1.59
CA HIS A 128 7.53 31.62 2.53
C HIS A 128 6.69 30.57 1.80
N LEU A 129 6.92 29.30 2.16
CA LEU A 129 6.07 28.17 1.82
C LEU A 129 5.18 27.83 3.02
N PHE A 130 3.87 27.80 2.80
CA PHE A 130 2.88 27.28 3.73
C PHE A 130 2.48 25.88 3.26
N MET A 131 2.80 24.87 4.06
CA MET A 131 2.57 23.46 3.74
C MET A 131 1.60 22.84 4.74
N GLY A 132 0.43 22.44 4.24
CA GLY A 132 -0.57 21.69 5.01
C GLY A 132 -0.22 20.20 5.09
N ASN A 133 -0.33 19.61 6.27
CA ASN A 133 -0.21 18.17 6.48
C ASN A 133 -1.11 17.67 7.63
N PHE A 134 -1.00 16.39 7.98
CA PHE A 134 -1.78 15.76 9.06
C PHE A 134 -1.46 16.29 10.46
N TYR A 135 -0.49 17.20 10.60
CA TYR A 135 -0.14 17.90 11.84
C TYR A 135 -0.58 19.38 11.85
N GLY A 136 -1.22 19.87 10.78
CA GLY A 136 -1.61 21.28 10.65
C GLY A 136 -0.85 22.01 9.55
N ILE A 137 -0.37 23.23 9.82
CA ILE A 137 0.38 24.04 8.85
C ILE A 137 1.82 24.24 9.31
N ASN A 138 2.77 23.90 8.42
CA ASN A 138 4.18 24.19 8.58
C ASN A 138 4.55 25.38 7.67
N ILE A 139 5.35 26.31 8.19
CA ILE A 139 5.80 27.49 7.44
C ILE A 139 7.31 27.40 7.29
N TYR A 140 7.79 27.41 6.05
CA TYR A 140 9.21 27.35 5.73
C TYR A 140 9.66 28.64 5.05
N ASP A 141 10.85 29.10 5.41
CA ASP A 141 11.61 30.07 4.61
C ASP A 141 12.31 29.32 3.47
N ILE A 142 12.06 29.73 2.24
CA ILE A 142 12.56 29.13 1.00
C ILE A 142 13.47 30.09 0.22
N SER A 143 14.07 31.07 0.90
CA SER A 143 15.09 31.97 0.32
C SER A 143 16.41 31.29 -0.02
#